data_AF-A0A428EHU7-F1
#
_entry.id   AF-A0A428EHU7-F1
#
_cell.length_a   1.000
_cell.length_b   1.000
_cell.length_c   1.000
_cell.angle_alpha   90.00
_cell.angle_beta   90.00
_cell.angle_gamma   90.00
#
_symmetry.space_group_name_H-M   'P 1'
#
loop_
_entity.id
_entity.type
_entity.pdbx_description
1 polymer ?
#
loop_
_entity_poly.entity_id
_entity_poly.type
_entity_poly.pdbx_seq_one_letter_code
_entity_poly.pdbx_strand_id
1 'polypeptide(L)'
;MHKFSGKSVIFTVKDGKYVNPLDSSTPKETEKPTATETPKQTTNSNSAQTGWSGSSYYKSGVKVVNQWIFDVQYNSYFYLNASGNFVQNAWSGNYYLKSGGYMAKSEWIYDKNYGSYYYLTSEGSYARNTWVGSYYLKSNGKMAKSEWVYDSSFSSYYYLTSEGSYARNKWVGDYYLKSDGKMAVNESTPDGYQVDGSGKWVK
;
A
#
# COMPACT_ATOMS: atom_id res chain seq x y z
N MET A 1 14.68 -0.41 -21.57
CA MET A 1 13.23 -0.72 -21.55
C MET A 1 13.07 -2.08 -20.87
N HIS A 2 12.70 -2.13 -19.60
CA HIS A 2 12.50 -3.39 -18.89
C HIS A 2 11.05 -3.46 -18.41
N LYS A 3 10.33 -4.47 -18.93
CA LYS A 3 8.94 -4.77 -18.60
C LYS A 3 8.91 -5.45 -17.23
N PHE A 4 8.18 -4.88 -16.28
CA PHE A 4 7.97 -5.46 -14.94
C PHE A 4 6.78 -6.43 -14.96
N SER A 5 6.94 -7.59 -14.33
CA SER A 5 5.84 -8.47 -13.92
C SER A 5 6.20 -9.10 -12.58
N GLY A 6 5.82 -8.44 -11.48
CA GLY A 6 5.90 -9.01 -10.14
C GLY A 6 4.64 -9.83 -9.84
N LYS A 7 4.79 -11.13 -9.63
CA LYS A 7 3.78 -12.00 -8.99
C LYS A 7 4.38 -12.54 -7.69
N SER A 8 3.80 -12.17 -6.55
CA SER A 8 4.06 -12.84 -5.26
C SER A 8 2.78 -13.58 -4.85
N VAL A 9 2.87 -14.90 -4.78
CA VAL A 9 1.79 -15.83 -4.40
C VAL A 9 2.13 -16.42 -3.05
N ILE A 10 1.19 -16.37 -2.10
CA ILE A 10 1.26 -17.12 -0.85
C ILE A 10 0.95 -18.58 -1.20
N PHE A 11 1.89 -19.49 -0.91
CA PHE A 11 1.71 -20.92 -1.15
C PHE A 11 1.17 -21.60 0.11
N THR A 12 0.18 -22.48 -0.04
CA THR A 12 -0.21 -23.45 0.99
C THR A 12 0.03 -24.85 0.43
N VAL A 13 0.89 -25.62 1.09
CA VAL A 13 1.19 -27.01 0.70
C VAL A 13 0.09 -27.91 1.28
N LYS A 14 -0.60 -28.67 0.41
CA LYS A 14 -1.47 -29.77 0.80
C LYS A 14 -1.23 -30.95 -0.14
N ASP A 15 -0.89 -32.11 0.44
CA ASP A 15 -0.80 -33.42 -0.24
C ASP A 15 0.09 -33.51 -1.49
N GLY A 16 1.21 -32.76 -1.52
CA GLY A 16 2.30 -32.98 -2.48
C GLY A 16 1.95 -32.76 -3.96
N LYS A 17 0.82 -32.10 -4.28
CA LYS A 17 0.44 -31.75 -5.65
C LYS A 17 0.28 -30.25 -5.84
N TYR A 18 0.97 -29.72 -6.86
CA TYR A 18 0.92 -28.33 -7.29
C TYR A 18 -0.47 -27.98 -7.82
N VAL A 19 -1.14 -27.00 -7.21
CA VAL A 19 -2.36 -26.36 -7.74
C VAL A 19 -2.11 -24.87 -7.86
N ASN A 20 -2.18 -24.37 -9.09
CA ASN A 20 -1.96 -22.97 -9.47
C ASN A 20 -3.32 -22.23 -9.47
N PRO A 21 -3.57 -21.24 -8.60
CA PRO A 21 -4.84 -20.52 -8.55
C PRO A 21 -4.83 -19.20 -9.35
N LEU A 22 -4.07 -19.11 -10.44
CA LEU A 22 -3.99 -17.91 -11.28
C LEU A 22 -4.49 -18.20 -12.71
N ASP A 23 -5.81 -18.38 -12.82
CA ASP A 23 -6.52 -17.86 -13.98
C ASP A 23 -7.35 -16.66 -13.50
N SER A 24 -7.31 -15.58 -14.28
CA SER A 24 -7.91 -14.25 -14.07
C SER A 24 -7.15 -13.19 -13.24
N SER A 25 -6.96 -12.05 -13.92
CA SER A 25 -6.62 -10.69 -13.44
C SER A 25 -5.14 -10.30 -13.29
N THR A 26 -4.55 -9.91 -14.42
CA THR A 26 -3.51 -8.86 -14.50
C THR A 26 -3.99 -7.56 -13.86
N PRO A 27 -3.26 -6.96 -12.90
CA PRO A 27 -3.57 -5.62 -12.39
C PRO A 27 -3.18 -4.57 -13.43
N LYS A 28 -4.18 -3.87 -13.97
CA LYS A 28 -4.04 -2.72 -14.86
C LYS A 28 -3.38 -1.57 -14.08
N GLU A 29 -2.32 -0.99 -14.65
CA GLU A 29 -1.74 0.27 -14.19
C GLU A 29 -2.88 1.30 -14.10
N THR A 30 -3.19 1.79 -12.90
CA THR A 30 -4.41 2.59 -12.67
C THR A 30 -4.05 4.06 -12.63
N GLU A 31 -4.65 4.82 -13.54
CA GLU A 31 -4.51 6.26 -13.72
C GLU A 31 -4.82 7.05 -12.43
N LYS A 32 -4.13 8.18 -12.25
CA LYS A 32 -4.42 9.20 -11.22
C LYS A 32 -5.92 9.54 -11.21
N PRO A 33 -6.56 9.81 -10.05
CA PRO A 33 -7.97 10.19 -10.04
C PRO A 33 -8.16 11.43 -10.90
N THR A 34 -9.00 11.35 -11.92
CA THR A 34 -9.38 12.51 -12.74
C THR A 34 -10.34 13.37 -11.92
N ALA A 35 -9.81 14.37 -11.23
CA ALA A 35 -10.62 15.35 -10.51
C ALA A 35 -10.94 16.55 -11.41
N THR A 36 -12.12 17.13 -11.23
CA THR A 36 -12.41 18.44 -11.81
C THR A 36 -11.85 19.51 -10.88
N GLU A 37 -10.90 20.31 -11.34
CA GLU A 37 -10.31 21.40 -10.55
C GLU A 37 -11.34 22.53 -10.33
N THR A 38 -11.29 23.14 -9.13
CA THR A 38 -12.14 24.29 -8.79
C THR A 38 -11.31 25.58 -8.85
N PRO A 39 -11.77 26.63 -9.56
CA PRO A 39 -11.06 27.92 -9.62
C PRO A 39 -11.07 28.67 -8.27
N LYS A 40 -10.04 29.50 -8.05
CA LYS A 40 -9.92 30.46 -6.94
C LYS A 40 -11.00 31.54 -7.08
N GLN A 41 -11.81 31.79 -6.03
CA GLN A 41 -12.89 32.78 -6.07
C GLN A 41 -12.37 34.22 -6.30
N THR A 42 -12.81 34.85 -7.39
CA THR A 42 -12.83 36.31 -7.58
C THR A 42 -14.29 36.78 -7.63
N THR A 43 -14.54 37.94 -7.04
CA THR A 43 -15.84 38.52 -6.69
C THR A 43 -16.78 38.84 -7.86
N ASN A 44 -18.07 38.59 -7.62
CA ASN A 44 -19.30 39.18 -8.21
C ASN A 44 -19.87 38.65 -9.55
N SER A 45 -20.95 37.85 -9.46
CA SER A 45 -22.36 38.29 -9.71
C SER A 45 -23.27 37.11 -10.11
N ASN A 46 -24.39 36.96 -9.39
CA ASN A 46 -25.55 36.05 -9.61
C ASN A 46 -25.35 34.52 -9.56
N SER A 47 -24.25 34.00 -9.03
CA SER A 47 -23.87 32.60 -9.25
C SER A 47 -24.33 31.64 -8.15
N ALA A 48 -24.95 30.53 -8.58
CA ALA A 48 -25.30 29.40 -7.72
C ALA A 48 -24.09 28.89 -6.91
N GLN A 49 -24.32 28.61 -5.63
CA GLN A 49 -23.30 28.32 -4.61
C GLN A 49 -22.33 27.20 -5.06
N THR A 50 -21.03 27.51 -5.06
CA THR A 50 -19.95 26.53 -5.26
C THR A 50 -19.15 26.39 -3.99
N GLY A 51 -18.87 25.17 -3.56
CA GLY A 51 -18.14 24.86 -2.34
C GLY A 51 -18.86 23.89 -1.44
N TRP A 52 -18.34 23.75 -0.22
CA TRP A 52 -18.88 22.84 0.79
C TRP A 52 -20.15 23.39 1.45
N SER A 53 -21.07 22.48 1.73
CA SER A 53 -22.19 22.69 2.63
C SER A 53 -22.39 21.39 3.43
N GLY A 54 -22.02 21.44 4.71
CA GLY A 54 -21.90 20.23 5.54
C GLY A 54 -20.89 19.25 4.94
N SER A 55 -21.31 18.00 4.76
CA SER A 55 -20.50 16.92 4.15
C SER A 55 -20.57 16.85 2.63
N SER A 56 -21.36 17.73 1.98
CA SER A 56 -21.54 17.74 0.54
C SER A 56 -20.81 18.87 -0.14
N TYR A 57 -20.36 18.61 -1.36
CA TYR A 57 -19.79 19.63 -2.24
C TYR A 57 -20.78 19.98 -3.35
N TYR A 58 -20.92 21.27 -3.64
CA TYR A 58 -21.76 21.78 -4.71
C TYR A 58 -20.91 22.51 -5.75
N LYS A 59 -21.22 22.31 -7.02
CA LYS A 59 -20.63 23.05 -8.14
C LYS A 59 -21.74 23.75 -8.89
N SER A 60 -21.70 25.09 -8.89
CA SER A 60 -22.77 25.92 -9.48
C SER A 60 -24.17 25.52 -8.98
N GLY A 61 -24.30 25.28 -7.66
CA GLY A 61 -25.55 24.87 -7.01
C GLY A 61 -25.94 23.40 -7.20
N VAL A 62 -25.22 22.63 -8.02
CA VAL A 62 -25.50 21.20 -8.23
C VAL A 62 -24.66 20.36 -7.27
N LYS A 63 -25.30 19.44 -6.55
CA LYS A 63 -24.63 18.52 -5.64
C LYS A 63 -23.77 17.52 -6.41
N VAL A 64 -22.51 17.40 -6.00
CA VAL A 64 -21.52 16.48 -6.57
C VAL A 64 -21.67 15.09 -5.95
N VAL A 65 -21.75 14.04 -6.78
CA VAL A 65 -21.97 12.64 -6.35
C VAL A 65 -21.10 11.65 -7.15
N ASN A 66 -20.63 10.58 -6.50
CA ASN A 66 -19.81 9.51 -7.11
C ASN A 66 -18.54 9.99 -7.84
N GLN A 67 -17.89 11.04 -7.35
CA GLN A 67 -16.80 11.67 -8.10
C GLN A 67 -15.76 12.33 -7.19
N TRP A 68 -14.53 12.39 -7.71
CA TRP A 68 -13.41 13.04 -7.06
C TRP A 68 -13.42 14.55 -7.31
N ILE A 69 -13.13 15.30 -6.26
CA ILE A 69 -12.85 16.73 -6.36
C ILE A 69 -11.46 17.01 -5.82
N PHE A 70 -10.85 18.07 -6.35
CA PHE A 70 -9.69 18.70 -5.74
C PHE A 70 -10.12 20.06 -5.20
N ASP A 71 -9.93 20.27 -3.90
CA ASP A 71 -10.19 21.54 -3.26
C ASP A 71 -8.88 22.28 -3.00
N VAL A 72 -8.71 23.41 -3.68
CA VAL A 72 -7.52 24.26 -3.60
C VAL A 72 -7.35 24.87 -2.20
N GLN A 73 -8.45 25.16 -1.49
CA GLN A 73 -8.39 25.72 -0.14
C GLN A 73 -7.75 24.73 0.84
N TYR A 74 -8.08 23.45 0.70
CA TYR A 74 -7.56 22.38 1.54
C TYR A 74 -6.33 21.69 0.96
N ASN A 75 -5.95 22.03 -0.27
CA ASN A 75 -4.89 21.39 -1.05
C ASN A 75 -4.98 19.85 -1.00
N SER A 76 -6.21 19.33 -1.15
CA SER A 76 -6.48 17.90 -0.99
C SER A 76 -7.56 17.41 -1.92
N TYR A 77 -7.55 16.10 -2.15
CA TYR A 77 -8.59 15.39 -2.90
C TYR A 77 -9.63 14.84 -1.93
N PHE A 78 -10.88 14.89 -2.34
CA PHE A 78 -12.02 14.30 -1.63
C PHE A 78 -12.82 13.46 -2.62
N TYR A 79 -13.43 12.39 -2.14
CA TYR A 79 -14.35 11.57 -2.93
C TYR A 79 -15.77 11.70 -2.38
N LEU A 80 -16.72 12.12 -3.21
CA LEU A 80 -18.13 12.19 -2.86
C LEU A 80 -18.81 10.88 -3.24
N ASN A 81 -19.52 10.26 -2.31
CA ASN A 81 -20.26 9.01 -2.57
C ASN A 81 -21.59 9.26 -3.31
N ALA A 82 -22.40 8.21 -3.47
CA ALA A 82 -23.69 8.29 -4.18
C ALA A 82 -24.70 9.24 -3.51
N SER A 83 -24.60 9.44 -2.19
CA SER A 83 -25.41 10.39 -1.44
C SER A 83 -24.86 11.83 -1.51
N GLY A 84 -23.71 12.02 -2.15
CA GLY A 84 -23.00 13.29 -2.26
C GLY A 84 -22.32 13.73 -0.97
N ASN A 85 -22.01 12.80 -0.08
CA ASN A 85 -21.22 13.07 1.12
C ASN A 85 -19.77 12.64 0.89
N PHE A 86 -18.81 13.40 1.43
CA PHE A 86 -17.41 12.98 1.36
C PHE A 86 -17.21 11.66 2.12
N VAL A 87 -16.42 10.77 1.52
CA VAL A 87 -15.95 9.53 2.16
C VAL A 87 -14.83 9.86 3.14
N GLN A 88 -14.82 9.24 4.31
CA GLN A 88 -13.78 9.39 5.32
C GLN A 88 -13.58 8.10 6.12
N ASN A 89 -12.38 7.93 6.67
CA ASN A 89 -11.92 6.72 7.36
C ASN A 89 -12.19 5.44 6.57
N ALA A 90 -12.05 5.51 5.26
CA ALA A 90 -12.42 4.45 4.35
C ALA A 90 -11.65 4.54 3.03
N TRP A 91 -11.59 3.42 2.33
CA TRP A 91 -10.99 3.32 1.01
C TRP A 91 -11.98 3.72 -0.07
N SER A 92 -11.48 4.40 -1.10
CA SER A 92 -12.14 4.56 -2.40
C SER A 92 -11.16 4.11 -3.49
N GLY A 93 -11.37 2.92 -4.04
CA GLY A 93 -10.40 2.28 -4.92
C GLY A 93 -9.06 2.05 -4.20
N ASN A 94 -7.97 2.58 -4.77
CA ASN A 94 -6.62 2.45 -4.20
C ASN A 94 -6.25 3.55 -3.21
N TYR A 95 -7.17 4.46 -2.90
CA TYR A 95 -6.91 5.67 -2.11
C TYR A 95 -7.59 5.58 -0.75
N TYR A 96 -6.94 6.05 0.30
CA TYR A 96 -7.52 6.13 1.63
C TYR A 96 -7.95 7.56 1.95
N LEU A 97 -9.20 7.75 2.36
CA LEU A 97 -9.73 9.03 2.81
C LEU A 97 -9.66 9.05 4.33
N LYS A 98 -8.92 9.98 4.91
CA LYS A 98 -8.74 10.14 6.36
C LYS A 98 -9.98 10.79 7.00
N SER A 99 -9.94 10.97 8.32
CA SER A 99 -10.91 11.78 9.03
C SER A 99 -11.03 13.18 8.38
N GLY A 100 -12.26 13.65 8.18
CA GLY A 100 -12.54 14.89 7.45
C GLY A 100 -12.48 14.76 5.92
N GLY A 101 -12.24 13.56 5.38
CA GLY A 101 -12.35 13.24 3.96
C GLY A 101 -11.12 13.52 3.11
N TYR A 102 -10.04 14.01 3.72
CA TYR A 102 -8.77 14.28 3.04
C TYR A 102 -8.14 12.99 2.53
N MET A 103 -7.79 12.93 1.25
CA MET A 103 -7.01 11.82 0.71
C MET A 103 -5.61 11.80 1.34
N ALA A 104 -5.20 10.63 1.85
CA ALA A 104 -3.86 10.41 2.37
C ALA A 104 -2.82 10.40 1.24
N LYS A 105 -1.65 11.01 1.49
CA LYS A 105 -0.54 11.08 0.52
C LYS A 105 0.82 11.10 1.23
N SER A 106 1.77 10.34 0.70
CA SER A 106 3.15 10.22 1.22
C SER A 106 3.20 9.91 2.72
N GLU A 107 2.27 9.10 3.23
CA GLU A 107 2.08 8.90 4.67
C GLU A 107 1.64 7.47 5.00
N TRP A 108 1.93 7.06 6.23
CA TRP A 108 1.42 5.82 6.82
C TRP A 108 0.04 6.04 7.42
N ILE A 109 -0.86 5.09 7.22
CA ILE A 109 -2.15 5.03 7.91
C ILE A 109 -2.30 3.68 8.61
N TYR A 110 -3.08 3.66 9.68
CA TYR A 110 -3.55 2.43 10.30
C TYR A 110 -5.06 2.30 10.06
N ASP A 111 -5.46 1.26 9.35
CA ASP A 111 -6.87 0.96 9.14
C ASP A 111 -7.34 -0.04 10.20
N LYS A 112 -8.16 0.45 11.13
CA LYS A 112 -8.72 -0.35 12.23
C LYS A 112 -9.61 -1.49 11.73
N ASN A 113 -10.29 -1.33 10.60
CA ASN A 113 -11.18 -2.36 10.05
C ASN A 113 -10.38 -3.56 9.54
N TYR A 114 -9.16 -3.33 9.05
CA TYR A 114 -8.27 -4.39 8.56
C TYR A 114 -7.18 -4.79 9.57
N GLY A 115 -7.06 -4.07 10.68
CA GLY A 115 -6.05 -4.29 11.71
C GLY A 115 -4.62 -4.19 11.18
N SER A 116 -4.36 -3.26 10.24
CA SER A 116 -3.08 -3.22 9.54
C SER A 116 -2.65 -1.81 9.13
N TYR A 117 -1.34 -1.66 8.97
CA TYR A 117 -0.73 -0.46 8.43
C TYR A 117 -0.66 -0.52 6.90
N TYR A 118 -0.84 0.63 6.28
CA TYR A 118 -0.68 0.85 4.85
C TYR A 118 0.15 2.11 4.65
N TYR A 119 0.87 2.18 3.54
CA TYR A 119 1.54 3.41 3.12
C TYR A 119 0.90 3.94 1.84
N LEU A 120 0.54 5.21 1.79
CA LEU A 120 0.05 5.87 0.59
C LEU A 120 1.19 6.64 -0.07
N THR A 121 1.40 6.43 -1.36
CA THR A 121 2.50 7.05 -2.12
C THR A 121 2.26 8.55 -2.35
N SER A 122 3.20 9.22 -3.01
CA SER A 122 3.05 10.62 -3.46
C SER A 122 1.87 10.85 -4.39
N GLU A 123 1.40 9.81 -5.05
CA GLU A 123 0.22 9.79 -5.92
C GLU A 123 -1.06 9.52 -5.12
N GLY A 124 -0.94 9.10 -3.86
CA GLY A 124 -2.03 8.80 -2.93
C GLY A 124 -2.53 7.36 -2.97
N SER A 125 -2.13 6.56 -3.96
CA SER A 125 -2.45 5.13 -4.00
C SER A 125 -1.66 4.37 -2.95
N TYR A 126 -2.21 3.27 -2.40
CA TYR A 126 -1.44 2.44 -1.47
C TYR A 126 -0.28 1.73 -2.16
N ALA A 127 0.86 1.67 -1.47
CA ALA A 127 2.02 0.91 -1.86
C ALA A 127 1.79 -0.60 -1.67
N ARG A 128 2.29 -1.43 -2.58
CA ARG A 128 2.19 -2.89 -2.54
C ARG A 128 3.36 -3.54 -3.24
N ASN A 129 3.72 -4.75 -2.80
CA ASN A 129 4.90 -5.51 -3.26
C ASN A 129 6.18 -4.66 -3.27
N THR A 130 6.37 -3.82 -2.25
CA THR A 130 7.47 -2.86 -2.23
C THR A 130 7.91 -2.53 -0.81
N TRP A 131 9.14 -2.05 -0.71
CA TRP A 131 9.72 -1.53 0.51
C TRP A 131 9.41 -0.05 0.68
N VAL A 132 9.11 0.36 1.92
CA VAL A 132 9.04 1.76 2.34
C VAL A 132 9.91 1.89 3.58
N GLY A 133 11.12 2.41 3.41
CA GLY A 133 12.14 2.36 4.46
C GLY A 133 12.45 0.91 4.85
N SER A 134 12.34 0.60 6.14
CA SER A 134 12.59 -0.75 6.68
C SER A 134 11.38 -1.69 6.65
N TYR A 135 10.26 -1.26 6.07
CA TYR A 135 8.99 -1.99 6.11
C TYR A 135 8.64 -2.53 4.72
N TYR A 136 8.00 -3.69 4.66
CA TYR A 136 7.52 -4.28 3.42
C TYR A 136 6.00 -4.25 3.33
N LEU A 137 5.45 -3.74 2.23
CA LEU A 137 4.02 -3.73 1.93
C LEU A 137 3.71 -4.92 1.01
N LYS A 138 2.84 -5.82 1.46
CA LYS A 138 2.47 -7.04 0.73
C LYS A 138 1.60 -6.72 -0.50
N SER A 139 1.24 -7.75 -1.26
CA SER A 139 0.43 -7.62 -2.48
C SER A 139 -0.93 -6.94 -2.26
N ASN A 140 -1.51 -7.10 -1.07
CA ASN A 140 -2.76 -6.46 -0.65
C ASN A 140 -2.55 -5.10 0.05
N GLY A 141 -1.33 -4.55 0.01
CA GLY A 141 -0.97 -3.27 0.62
C GLY A 141 -0.75 -3.29 2.13
N LYS A 142 -1.06 -4.40 2.81
CA LYS A 142 -0.82 -4.53 4.26
C LYS A 142 0.68 -4.59 4.55
N MET A 143 1.11 -3.86 5.56
CA MET A 143 2.46 -4.00 6.10
C MET A 143 2.66 -5.42 6.66
N ALA A 144 3.75 -6.06 6.26
CA ALA A 144 4.16 -7.34 6.82
C ALA A 144 4.65 -7.17 8.27
N LYS A 145 4.28 -8.10 9.15
CA LYS A 145 4.64 -8.06 10.57
C LYS A 145 4.71 -9.48 11.14
N SER A 146 5.80 -9.80 11.84
CA SER A 146 6.07 -11.12 12.39
C SER A 146 5.95 -12.26 11.36
N GLU A 147 6.48 -12.05 10.16
CA GLU A 147 6.33 -12.99 9.06
C GLU A 147 7.52 -12.95 8.09
N TRP A 148 7.72 -14.06 7.38
CA TRP A 148 8.63 -14.14 6.26
C TRP A 148 7.98 -13.61 4.98
N VAL A 149 8.73 -12.84 4.20
CA VAL A 149 8.34 -12.41 2.86
C VAL A 149 9.41 -12.81 1.85
N TYR A 150 8.99 -13.14 0.64
CA TYR A 150 9.89 -13.32 -0.49
C TYR A 150 9.78 -12.11 -1.40
N ASP A 151 10.91 -11.42 -1.64
CA ASP A 151 10.97 -10.35 -2.63
C ASP A 151 11.62 -10.88 -3.91
N SER A 152 10.80 -11.02 -4.95
CA SER A 152 11.25 -11.48 -6.26
C SER A 152 12.29 -10.55 -6.90
N SER A 153 12.27 -9.26 -6.58
CA SER A 153 13.21 -8.28 -7.14
C SER A 153 14.63 -8.52 -6.67
N PHE A 154 14.77 -9.05 -5.45
CA PHE A 154 16.06 -9.41 -4.84
C PHE A 154 16.32 -10.91 -4.83
N SER A 155 15.34 -11.72 -5.26
CA SER A 155 15.36 -13.19 -5.20
C SER A 155 15.80 -13.69 -3.83
N SER A 156 15.21 -13.14 -2.77
CA SER A 156 15.61 -13.43 -1.40
C SER A 156 14.43 -13.35 -0.44
N TYR A 157 14.55 -14.14 0.62
CA TYR A 157 13.67 -14.07 1.77
C TYR A 157 14.14 -13.00 2.75
N TYR A 158 13.16 -12.35 3.39
CA TYR A 158 13.34 -11.39 4.47
C TYR A 158 12.38 -11.75 5.58
N TYR A 159 12.75 -11.46 6.83
CA TYR A 159 11.84 -11.60 7.96
C TYR A 159 11.49 -10.23 8.52
N LEU A 160 10.19 -9.90 8.61
CA LEU A 160 9.71 -8.69 9.25
C LEU A 160 9.40 -8.98 10.71
N THR A 161 9.96 -8.17 11.60
CA THR A 161 9.81 -8.33 13.05
C THR A 161 8.41 -7.98 13.54
N SER A 162 8.16 -8.12 14.85
CA SER A 162 6.91 -7.65 15.48
C SER A 162 6.70 -6.14 15.33
N GLU A 163 7.78 -5.37 15.15
CA GLU A 163 7.68 -3.94 14.89
C GLU A 163 7.48 -3.64 13.40
N GLY A 164 7.47 -4.67 12.55
CA GLY A 164 7.28 -4.56 11.10
C GLY A 164 8.56 -4.26 10.31
N SER A 165 9.63 -3.80 10.98
CA SER A 165 10.92 -3.59 10.33
C SER A 165 11.61 -4.92 10.01
N TYR A 166 12.38 -4.98 8.92
CA TYR A 166 13.11 -6.19 8.57
C TYR A 166 14.23 -6.50 9.57
N ALA A 167 14.39 -7.78 9.89
CA ALA A 167 15.49 -8.31 10.68
C ALA A 167 16.79 -8.31 9.87
N ARG A 168 17.90 -7.98 10.52
CA ARG A 168 19.25 -7.98 9.95
C ARG A 168 20.29 -8.28 11.02
N ASN A 169 21.42 -8.85 10.61
CA ASN A 169 22.53 -9.27 11.48
C ASN A 169 22.08 -10.15 12.65
N LYS A 170 21.13 -11.07 12.43
CA LYS A 170 20.60 -11.92 13.50
C LYS A 170 19.99 -13.21 12.96
N TRP A 171 19.92 -14.20 13.84
CA TRP A 171 19.14 -15.42 13.64
C TRP A 171 17.66 -15.20 13.90
N VAL A 172 16.82 -15.88 13.11
CA VAL A 172 15.38 -16.06 13.30
C VAL A 172 15.08 -17.55 13.12
N GLY A 173 14.92 -18.27 14.23
CA GLY A 173 14.92 -19.73 14.20
C GLY A 173 16.27 -20.24 13.69
N ASP A 174 16.22 -21.16 12.73
CA ASP A 174 17.42 -21.76 12.11
C ASP A 174 17.96 -20.96 10.91
N TYR A 175 17.49 -19.73 10.68
CA TYR A 175 17.85 -18.93 9.50
C TYR A 175 18.54 -17.63 9.90
N TYR A 176 19.64 -17.29 9.23
CA TYR A 176 20.37 -16.05 9.48
C TYR A 176 19.98 -14.96 8.48
N LEU A 177 19.70 -13.75 8.98
CA LEU A 177 19.43 -12.56 8.17
C LEU A 177 20.67 -11.69 8.15
N LYS A 178 21.21 -11.44 6.95
CA LYS A 178 22.43 -10.65 6.71
C LYS A 178 22.23 -9.17 7.00
N SER A 179 23.29 -8.37 6.83
CA SER A 179 23.28 -6.93 7.11
C SER A 179 22.28 -6.14 6.25
N ASP A 180 22.03 -6.60 5.03
CA ASP A 180 21.02 -6.06 4.10
C ASP A 180 19.63 -6.67 4.31
N GLY A 181 19.47 -7.56 5.30
CA GLY A 181 18.21 -8.22 5.63
C GLY A 181 17.90 -9.48 4.82
N LYS A 182 18.70 -9.81 3.81
CA LYS A 182 18.49 -11.05 3.04
C LYS A 182 18.82 -12.26 3.90
N MET A 183 18.03 -13.32 3.76
CA MET A 183 18.35 -14.62 4.31
C MET A 183 19.63 -15.17 3.67
N ALA A 184 20.55 -15.66 4.50
CA ALA A 184 21.75 -16.35 4.06
C ALA A 184 21.39 -17.73 3.47
N VAL A 185 22.05 -18.12 2.37
CA VAL A 185 21.83 -19.42 1.70
C VAL A 185 23.16 -19.91 1.12
N ASN A 186 23.53 -21.18 1.37
CA ASN A 186 24.77 -21.80 0.90
C ASN A 186 26.03 -20.95 1.24
N GLU A 187 26.11 -20.43 2.46
CA GLU A 187 27.20 -19.56 2.86
C GLU A 187 27.52 -19.70 4.36
N SER A 188 28.67 -19.16 4.75
CA SER A 188 29.08 -19.05 6.15
C SER A 188 28.55 -17.75 6.74
N THR A 189 27.97 -17.82 7.93
CA THR A 189 27.51 -16.63 8.66
C THR A 189 28.69 -15.91 9.33
N PRO A 190 28.58 -14.60 9.63
CA PRO A 190 29.67 -13.83 10.25
C PRO A 190 30.14 -14.36 11.62
N ASP A 191 29.29 -15.11 12.32
CA ASP A 191 29.58 -15.78 13.59
C ASP A 191 30.12 -17.21 13.42
N GLY A 192 30.42 -17.64 12.18
CA GLY A 192 31.17 -18.85 11.88
C GLY A 192 30.35 -20.12 11.61
N TYR A 193 29.01 -20.04 11.60
CA TYR A 193 28.15 -21.18 11.28
C TYR A 193 27.95 -21.33 9.77
N GLN A 194 27.55 -22.52 9.31
CA GLN A 194 27.20 -22.77 7.90
C GLN A 194 25.68 -22.92 7.74
N VAL A 195 25.12 -22.35 6.68
CA VAL A 195 23.74 -22.60 6.26
C VAL A 195 23.69 -23.33 4.92
N ASP A 196 22.74 -24.24 4.77
CA ASP A 196 22.58 -25.06 3.56
C ASP A 196 21.85 -24.31 2.41
N GLY A 197 21.50 -25.04 1.34
CA GLY A 197 20.82 -24.51 0.16
C GLY A 197 19.37 -24.08 0.40
N SER A 198 18.78 -24.44 1.53
CA SER A 198 17.51 -23.91 2.01
C SER A 198 17.68 -22.69 2.92
N GLY A 199 18.93 -22.36 3.29
CA GLY A 199 19.29 -21.31 4.26
C GLY A 199 19.20 -21.77 5.71
N LYS A 200 18.96 -23.07 5.95
CA LYS A 200 18.87 -23.61 7.30
C LYS A 200 20.26 -23.87 7.87
N TRP A 201 20.46 -23.54 9.15
CA TRP A 201 21.68 -23.85 9.88
C TRP A 201 22.00 -25.35 9.86
N VAL A 202 23.23 -25.68 9.49
CA VAL A 202 23.81 -27.02 9.56
C VAL A 202 24.55 -27.15 10.89
N LYS A 203 24.07 -28.08 11.73
CA LYS A 203 24.69 -28.43 13.01
C LYS A 203 25.90 -29.34 12.84
#